data_AF-A0A9N8MTU8-F1
#
_entry.id   AF-A0A9N8MTU8-F1
#
_cell.length_a   1.000
_cell.length_b   1.000
_cell.length_c   1.000
_cell.angle_alpha   90.00
_cell.angle_beta   90.00
_cell.angle_gamma   90.00
#
_symmetry.space_group_name_H-M   'P 1'
#
loop_
_entity.id
_entity.type
_entity.pdbx_description
1 polymer ?
#
loop_
_entity_poly.entity_id
_entity_poly.type
_entity_poly.pdbx_seq_one_letter_code
_entity_poly.pdbx_strand_id
1 'polypeptide(L)'
;MAALLFASATAIAVAVEVNAWKSAADGSSASATLEPAVDNDTGALRLPLGHLEAALASARLQLFTVTDRPGLYVMQAASLAQQGAMFARVVALLERRDMPRNRVVSAAAIAAHARRFGTDPAGLTAGNNFSTVELTHFFEVAREQGVVLNQDERVLQTILVRWRLIRQEQGIWKAVSARDFLITIPGLGPAPGGEMIDATVRAAILSHELGHWQYFSDSAYAHACRVFWWQVLSYEERAELTRQLANLGYDPSDRIVIDEMQAYLLHTPAAYMPIVDTPGAGGIDVGKVRRRLEQSVARGPQ
;
A
#
# COMPACT_ATOMS: atom_id res chain seq x y z
N MET A 1 -9.53 14.92 19.26
CA MET A 1 -9.60 15.52 17.90
C MET A 1 -8.34 15.15 17.16
N ALA A 2 -8.45 14.91 15.85
CA ALA A 2 -7.48 14.34 14.90
C ALA A 2 -7.46 12.80 14.84
N ALA A 3 -8.40 12.27 14.05
CA ALA A 3 -8.34 10.93 13.49
C ALA A 3 -7.28 10.97 12.37
N LEU A 4 -6.27 10.12 12.45
CA LEU A 4 -5.26 9.95 11.41
C LEU A 4 -5.85 9.11 10.28
N LEU A 5 -6.07 9.69 9.11
CA LEU A 5 -5.85 8.93 7.88
C LEU A 5 -4.51 9.31 7.24
N PHE A 6 -4.07 10.53 7.44
CA PHE A 6 -2.67 10.94 7.37
C PHE A 6 -2.44 11.97 8.47
N ALA A 7 -1.26 12.02 9.09
CA ALA A 7 -1.00 12.96 10.17
C ALA A 7 -1.31 14.41 9.75
N SER A 8 -2.26 15.03 10.46
CA SER A 8 -2.73 16.42 10.35
C SER A 8 -1.71 17.43 9.80
N ALA A 9 -2.07 18.17 8.73
CA ALA A 9 -1.52 19.49 8.46
C ALA A 9 -2.59 20.43 7.89
N THR A 10 -2.68 21.59 8.54
CA THR A 10 -3.60 22.70 8.36
C THR A 10 -3.54 23.31 6.96
N ALA A 11 -4.69 23.73 6.45
CA ALA A 11 -4.86 24.41 5.17
C ALA A 11 -3.98 25.66 5.02
N ILE A 12 -3.09 25.66 4.03
CA ILE A 12 -2.56 26.86 3.39
C ILE A 12 -2.70 26.65 1.89
N ALA A 13 -3.54 27.47 1.26
CA ALA A 13 -3.68 27.52 -0.19
C ALA A 13 -2.38 28.07 -0.79
N VAL A 14 -1.63 27.21 -1.48
CA VAL A 14 -0.57 27.63 -2.40
C VAL A 14 -0.78 26.88 -3.70
N ALA A 15 -0.92 27.63 -4.79
CA ALA A 15 -0.95 27.08 -6.13
C ALA A 15 0.37 26.33 -6.40
N VAL A 16 0.28 25.03 -6.71
CA VAL A 16 1.44 24.22 -7.08
C VAL A 16 1.33 23.87 -8.55
N GLU A 17 2.30 24.34 -9.33
CA GLU A 17 2.58 23.87 -10.68
C GLU A 17 2.94 22.39 -10.63
N VAL A 18 2.21 21.60 -11.42
CA VAL A 18 2.45 20.17 -11.60
C VAL A 18 3.72 19.99 -12.42
N ASN A 19 4.84 19.71 -11.76
CA ASN A 19 6.05 19.25 -12.46
C ASN A 19 5.87 17.79 -12.85
N ALA A 20 5.41 17.60 -14.08
CA ALA A 20 5.31 16.32 -14.75
C ALA A 20 6.68 15.62 -14.81
N TRP A 21 6.66 14.33 -14.48
CA TRP A 21 7.72 13.37 -14.76
C TRP A 21 8.12 13.46 -16.25
N LYS A 22 9.29 14.04 -16.55
CA LYS A 22 9.87 14.04 -17.90
C LYS A 22 10.50 12.68 -18.18
N SER A 23 9.75 11.81 -18.86
CA SER A 23 10.34 10.76 -19.67
C SER A 23 10.78 11.38 -21.00
N ALA A 24 12.07 11.30 -21.30
CA ALA A 24 12.59 11.59 -22.63
C ALA A 24 12.13 10.47 -23.58
N ALA A 25 11.17 10.78 -24.44
CA ALA A 25 10.90 10.04 -25.66
C ALA A 25 10.29 11.02 -26.69
N ASP A 26 11.14 11.49 -27.60
CA ASP A 26 10.69 12.07 -28.86
C ASP A 26 9.91 11.02 -29.65
N GLY A 27 8.70 11.38 -30.09
CA GLY A 27 7.87 10.51 -30.92
C GLY A 27 6.39 10.83 -30.78
N SER A 28 5.93 11.80 -31.57
CA SER A 28 4.51 12.06 -31.80
C SER A 28 3.77 10.76 -32.19
N SER A 29 2.80 10.34 -31.38
CA SER A 29 1.72 9.46 -31.84
C SER A 29 0.43 9.82 -31.12
N ALA A 30 -0.63 10.00 -31.90
CA ALA A 30 -1.96 10.38 -31.47
C ALA A 30 -2.44 9.59 -30.24
N SER A 31 -2.97 10.32 -29.25
CA SER A 31 -3.71 9.76 -28.11
C SER A 31 -5.04 9.20 -28.63
N ALA A 32 -5.00 7.97 -29.13
CA ALA A 32 -6.19 7.14 -29.20
C ALA A 32 -6.51 6.74 -27.76
N THR A 33 -7.67 7.17 -27.25
CA THR A 33 -8.27 6.66 -26.02
C THR A 33 -8.46 5.16 -26.19
N LEU A 34 -7.48 4.36 -25.74
CA LEU A 34 -7.59 2.91 -25.68
C LEU A 34 -8.63 2.59 -24.61
N GLU A 35 -9.82 2.17 -25.03
CA GLU A 35 -10.80 1.62 -24.09
C GLU A 35 -10.18 0.39 -23.40
N PRO A 36 -10.25 0.31 -22.06
CA PRO A 36 -9.68 -0.81 -21.32
C PRO A 36 -10.40 -2.11 -21.69
N ALA A 37 -9.63 -3.12 -22.09
CA ALA A 37 -10.18 -4.42 -22.42
C ALA A 37 -10.65 -5.14 -21.13
N VAL A 38 -11.87 -5.66 -21.12
CA VAL A 38 -12.37 -6.50 -20.02
C VAL A 38 -11.92 -7.94 -20.27
N ASP A 39 -11.30 -8.56 -19.27
CA ASP A 39 -11.06 -9.99 -19.26
C ASP A 39 -12.34 -10.72 -18.87
N ASN A 40 -12.88 -11.54 -19.78
CA ASN A 40 -14.15 -12.23 -19.59
C ASN A 40 -14.09 -13.30 -18.49
N ASP A 41 -12.92 -13.91 -18.26
CA ASP A 41 -12.76 -14.94 -17.23
C ASP A 41 -12.74 -14.27 -15.84
N THR A 42 -11.94 -13.21 -15.71
CA THR A 42 -11.65 -12.60 -14.41
C THR A 42 -12.56 -11.43 -14.06
N GLY A 43 -13.17 -10.80 -15.06
CA GLY A 43 -13.90 -9.53 -14.93
C GLY A 43 -12.99 -8.32 -14.70
N ALA A 44 -11.66 -8.49 -14.78
CA ALA A 44 -10.70 -7.40 -14.60
C ALA A 44 -10.60 -6.52 -15.85
N LEU A 45 -10.41 -5.22 -15.64
CA LEU A 45 -9.97 -4.31 -16.68
C LEU A 45 -8.47 -4.47 -16.89
N ARG A 46 -8.07 -4.68 -18.14
CA ARG A 46 -6.68 -4.79 -18.55
C ARG A 46 -6.25 -3.49 -19.17
N LEU A 47 -5.27 -2.83 -18.56
CA LEU A 47 -4.74 -1.54 -19.00
C LEU A 47 -3.26 -1.40 -18.60
N PRO A 48 -2.46 -0.56 -19.28
CA PRO A 48 -1.12 -0.24 -18.83
C PRO A 48 -1.16 0.78 -17.67
N LEU A 49 -0.12 0.79 -16.83
CA LEU A 49 -0.07 1.55 -15.58
C LEU A 49 -0.43 3.02 -15.77
N GLY A 50 0.05 3.64 -16.86
CA GLY A 50 -0.22 5.04 -17.17
C GLY A 50 -1.69 5.41 -17.39
N HIS A 51 -2.59 4.43 -17.54
CA HIS A 51 -4.04 4.65 -17.67
C HIS A 51 -4.82 4.30 -16.40
N LEU A 52 -4.15 3.78 -15.37
CA LEU A 52 -4.82 3.27 -14.16
C LEU A 52 -5.60 4.37 -13.44
N GLU A 53 -4.96 5.52 -13.20
CA GLU A 53 -5.57 6.63 -12.45
C GLU A 53 -6.86 7.13 -13.11
N ALA A 54 -6.86 7.29 -14.43
CA ALA A 54 -8.05 7.67 -15.19
C ALA A 54 -9.17 6.62 -15.09
N ALA A 55 -8.82 5.34 -14.98
CA ALA A 55 -9.78 4.24 -14.85
C ALA A 55 -10.36 4.08 -13.42
N LEU A 56 -9.76 4.72 -12.41
CA LEU A 56 -10.24 4.73 -11.02
C LEU A 56 -11.44 5.66 -10.80
N ALA A 57 -12.10 6.19 -11.84
CA ALA A 57 -13.21 7.12 -11.69
C ALA A 57 -14.51 6.51 -11.11
N SER A 58 -14.61 5.18 -11.04
CA SER A 58 -15.85 4.50 -10.62
C SER A 58 -16.02 4.46 -9.10
N ALA A 59 -17.26 4.46 -8.60
CA ALA A 59 -17.59 4.29 -7.17
C ALA A 59 -17.94 2.83 -6.80
N ARG A 60 -17.39 1.86 -7.53
CA ARG A 60 -17.68 0.43 -7.35
C ARG A 60 -16.41 -0.37 -7.10
N LEU A 61 -16.58 -1.58 -6.60
CA LEU A 61 -15.51 -2.58 -6.57
C LEU A 61 -15.04 -2.85 -8.00
N GLN A 62 -13.79 -2.52 -8.30
CA GLN A 62 -13.22 -2.68 -9.64
C GLN A 62 -11.85 -3.33 -9.55
N LEU A 63 -11.62 -4.20 -10.52
CA LEU A 63 -10.50 -5.11 -10.61
C LEU A 63 -9.65 -4.70 -11.82
N PHE A 64 -8.35 -4.56 -11.64
CA PHE A 64 -7.41 -4.15 -12.69
C PHE A 64 -6.20 -5.08 -12.77
N THR A 65 -5.86 -5.49 -13.99
CA THR A 65 -4.59 -6.16 -14.32
C THR A 65 -3.71 -5.18 -15.09
N VAL A 66 -2.54 -4.87 -14.52
CA VAL A 66 -1.63 -3.87 -15.11
C VAL A 66 -0.74 -4.55 -16.17
N THR A 67 -1.04 -4.31 -17.44
CA THR A 67 -0.53 -5.11 -18.57
C THR A 67 0.96 -4.92 -18.87
N ASP A 68 1.51 -3.76 -18.59
CA ASP A 68 2.93 -3.41 -18.76
C ASP A 68 3.76 -3.65 -17.49
N ARG A 69 3.13 -4.12 -16.40
CA ARG A 69 3.75 -4.46 -15.11
C ARG A 69 3.30 -5.85 -14.65
N PRO A 70 3.86 -6.94 -15.22
CA PRO A 70 3.45 -8.30 -14.88
C PRO A 70 3.54 -8.57 -13.37
N GLY A 71 2.52 -9.21 -12.82
CA GLY A 71 2.41 -9.50 -11.39
C GLY A 71 1.79 -8.36 -10.56
N LEU A 72 1.54 -7.18 -11.14
CA LEU A 72 0.81 -6.10 -10.46
C LEU A 72 -0.69 -6.19 -10.74
N TYR A 73 -1.45 -6.31 -9.65
CA TYR A 73 -2.90 -6.26 -9.64
C TYR A 73 -3.36 -5.11 -8.75
N VAL A 74 -4.43 -4.43 -9.16
CA VAL A 74 -5.01 -3.34 -8.37
C VAL A 74 -6.49 -3.62 -8.15
N MET A 75 -6.92 -3.55 -6.90
CA MET A 75 -8.31 -3.63 -6.52
C MET A 75 -8.76 -2.30 -5.93
N GLN A 76 -9.75 -1.70 -6.56
CA GLN A 76 -10.42 -0.53 -6.01
C GLN A 76 -11.67 -0.98 -5.25
N ALA A 77 -11.79 -0.67 -3.97
CA ALA A 77 -13.04 -0.87 -3.23
C ALA A 77 -14.08 0.23 -3.55
N ALA A 78 -15.37 -0.03 -3.31
CA ALA A 78 -16.41 1.00 -3.45
C ALA A 78 -16.29 2.11 -2.40
N SER A 79 -15.73 1.80 -1.23
CA SER A 79 -15.49 2.73 -0.13
C SER A 79 -14.39 2.23 0.79
N LEU A 80 -13.86 3.11 1.65
CA LEU A 80 -12.93 2.71 2.70
C LEU A 80 -13.54 1.68 3.65
N ALA A 81 -14.83 1.80 3.99
CA ALA A 81 -15.50 0.84 4.85
C ALA A 81 -15.54 -0.58 4.25
N GLN A 82 -15.78 -0.70 2.94
CA GLN A 82 -15.72 -1.98 2.25
C GLN A 82 -14.29 -2.54 2.25
N GLN A 83 -13.28 -1.69 1.99
CA GLN A 83 -11.87 -2.10 2.06
C GLN A 83 -11.52 -2.61 3.46
N GLY A 84 -11.92 -1.88 4.51
CA GLY A 84 -11.74 -2.28 5.90
C GLY A 84 -12.38 -3.63 6.21
N ALA A 85 -13.61 -3.87 5.74
CA ALA A 85 -14.30 -5.15 5.95
C ALA A 85 -13.58 -6.34 5.29
N MET A 86 -12.91 -6.10 4.14
CA MET A 86 -12.12 -7.11 3.42
C MET A 86 -10.75 -7.39 4.07
N PHE A 87 -10.05 -6.34 4.55
CA PHE A 87 -8.61 -6.44 4.89
C PHE A 87 -8.26 -6.19 6.34
N ALA A 88 -9.15 -5.70 7.21
CA ALA A 88 -8.73 -5.34 8.57
C ALA A 88 -8.11 -6.52 9.34
N ARG A 89 -8.62 -7.76 9.16
CA ARG A 89 -8.02 -8.97 9.75
C ARG A 89 -6.73 -9.42 9.07
N VAL A 90 -6.56 -9.10 7.79
CA VAL A 90 -5.31 -9.34 7.04
C VAL A 90 -4.22 -8.41 7.58
N VAL A 91 -4.49 -7.10 7.64
CA VAL A 91 -3.59 -6.07 8.19
C VAL A 91 -3.22 -6.38 9.64
N ALA A 92 -4.20 -6.76 10.46
CA ALA A 92 -3.96 -7.15 11.85
C ALA A 92 -3.01 -8.35 11.98
N LEU A 93 -3.08 -9.33 11.08
CA LEU A 93 -2.21 -10.50 11.10
C LEU A 93 -0.79 -10.18 10.61
N LEU A 94 -0.66 -9.36 9.56
CA LEU A 94 0.60 -9.24 8.82
C LEU A 94 1.44 -8.03 9.21
N GLU A 95 0.80 -6.88 9.49
CA GLU A 95 1.47 -5.58 9.55
C GLU A 95 1.49 -4.99 10.96
N ARG A 96 0.39 -5.13 11.71
CA ARG A 96 0.23 -4.45 13.01
C ARG A 96 1.15 -5.02 14.08
N ARG A 97 2.00 -4.17 14.65
CA ARG A 97 2.96 -4.51 15.72
C ARG A 97 2.29 -5.11 16.96
N ASP A 98 1.13 -4.57 17.35
CA ASP A 98 0.46 -4.87 18.60
C ASP A 98 -0.68 -5.88 18.48
N MET A 99 -0.70 -6.61 17.36
CA MET A 99 -1.61 -7.72 17.08
C MET A 99 -0.83 -9.03 16.88
N PRO A 100 -1.45 -10.19 17.16
CA PRO A 100 -0.78 -11.47 17.03
C PRO A 100 -0.55 -11.84 15.54
N ARG A 101 0.67 -12.26 15.21
CA ARG A 101 1.07 -12.68 13.85
C ARG A 101 0.81 -14.14 13.52
N ASN A 102 0.35 -14.93 14.48
CA ASN A 102 0.15 -16.38 14.34
C ASN A 102 -1.32 -16.80 14.42
N ARG A 103 -2.25 -15.83 14.49
CA ARG A 103 -3.68 -16.14 14.54
C ARG A 103 -4.53 -15.01 13.99
N VAL A 104 -5.62 -15.41 13.34
CA VAL A 104 -6.63 -14.46 12.89
C VAL A 104 -7.47 -14.04 14.09
N VAL A 105 -7.47 -12.74 14.40
CA VAL A 105 -8.25 -12.17 15.51
C VAL A 105 -9.74 -12.06 15.15
N SER A 106 -10.59 -11.84 16.16
CA SER A 106 -12.02 -11.58 15.92
C SER A 106 -12.26 -10.14 15.45
N ALA A 107 -13.37 -9.89 14.76
CA ALA A 107 -13.80 -8.54 14.41
C ALA A 107 -13.96 -7.63 15.64
N ALA A 108 -14.42 -8.20 16.76
CA ALA A 108 -14.54 -7.48 18.03
C ALA A 108 -13.17 -7.04 18.59
N ALA A 109 -12.14 -7.88 18.44
CA ALA A 109 -10.77 -7.54 18.84
C ALA A 109 -10.19 -6.41 18.01
N ILE A 110 -10.42 -6.40 16.69
CA ILE A 110 -10.05 -5.28 15.82
C ILE A 110 -10.78 -4.01 16.22
N ALA A 111 -12.09 -4.07 16.42
CA ALA A 111 -12.87 -2.90 16.81
C ALA A 111 -12.42 -2.34 18.16
N ALA A 112 -12.08 -3.20 19.13
CA ALA A 112 -11.54 -2.78 20.42
C ALA A 112 -10.17 -2.13 20.28
N HIS A 113 -9.31 -2.67 19.43
CA HIS A 113 -8.00 -2.11 19.14
C HIS A 113 -8.09 -0.76 18.45
N ALA A 114 -8.87 -0.64 17.38
CA ALA A 114 -9.05 0.62 16.66
C ALA A 114 -9.53 1.73 17.60
N ARG A 115 -10.52 1.42 18.46
CA ARG A 115 -11.00 2.35 19.51
C ARG A 115 -9.92 2.78 20.49
N ARG A 116 -9.03 1.87 20.91
CA ARG A 116 -7.92 2.19 21.82
C ARG A 116 -6.98 3.25 21.25
N PHE A 117 -6.80 3.27 19.93
CA PHE A 117 -5.95 4.23 19.24
C PHE A 117 -6.71 5.43 18.67
N GLY A 118 -8.01 5.57 18.99
CA GLY A 118 -8.82 6.67 18.46
C GLY A 118 -9.02 6.61 16.95
N THR A 119 -8.91 5.41 16.37
CA THR A 119 -9.05 5.15 14.94
C THR A 119 -10.30 4.33 14.66
N ASP A 120 -10.71 4.31 13.40
CA ASP A 120 -11.68 3.34 12.91
C ASP A 120 -10.96 2.14 12.27
N PRO A 121 -11.47 0.90 12.40
CA PRO A 121 -10.90 -0.27 11.75
C PRO A 121 -10.63 -0.10 10.26
N ALA A 122 -11.47 0.65 9.54
CA ALA A 122 -11.27 0.90 8.12
C ALA A 122 -10.16 1.92 7.86
N GLY A 123 -9.90 2.83 8.79
CA GLY A 123 -8.76 3.76 8.73
C GLY A 123 -7.40 3.06 8.74
N LEU A 124 -7.32 1.85 9.31
CA LEU A 124 -6.12 1.00 9.25
C LEU A 124 -5.81 0.47 7.85
N THR A 125 -6.70 0.70 6.88
CA THR A 125 -6.66 0.05 5.57
C THR A 125 -6.67 1.04 4.42
N ALA A 126 -6.38 2.33 4.65
CA ALA A 126 -6.58 3.40 3.65
C ALA A 126 -5.72 3.26 2.39
N GLY A 127 -4.66 2.48 2.44
CA GLY A 127 -3.97 1.84 1.33
C GLY A 127 -3.37 0.58 1.89
N ASN A 128 -3.43 -0.53 1.16
CA ASN A 128 -2.66 -1.70 1.53
C ASN A 128 -2.13 -2.37 0.28
N ASN A 129 -1.05 -3.09 0.49
CA ASN A 129 -0.48 -3.96 -0.49
C ASN A 129 -0.17 -5.33 0.12
N PHE A 130 -0.35 -6.37 -0.66
CA PHE A 130 -0.06 -7.73 -0.20
C PHE A 130 0.49 -8.57 -1.35
N SER A 131 1.52 -9.35 -1.08
CA SER A 131 1.82 -10.48 -1.93
C SER A 131 0.67 -11.50 -1.88
N THR A 132 0.46 -12.24 -2.97
CA THR A 132 -0.56 -13.30 -2.97
C THR A 132 -0.21 -14.43 -1.99
N VAL A 133 1.07 -14.59 -1.64
CA VAL A 133 1.56 -15.51 -0.60
C VAL A 133 1.04 -15.08 0.78
N GLU A 134 1.11 -13.80 1.11
CA GLU A 134 0.59 -13.24 2.35
C GLU A 134 -0.94 -13.39 2.47
N LEU A 135 -1.67 -13.07 1.39
CA LEU A 135 -3.13 -13.25 1.35
C LEU A 135 -3.50 -14.73 1.51
N THR A 136 -2.76 -15.63 0.85
CA THR A 136 -2.93 -17.07 1.01
C THR A 136 -2.69 -17.50 2.45
N HIS A 137 -1.62 -17.00 3.08
CA HIS A 137 -1.29 -17.32 4.47
C HIS A 137 -2.43 -16.93 5.41
N PHE A 138 -3.04 -15.76 5.22
CA PHE A 138 -4.22 -15.35 5.98
C PHE A 138 -5.37 -16.39 5.89
N PHE A 139 -5.75 -16.80 4.67
CA PHE A 139 -6.82 -17.77 4.49
C PHE A 139 -6.47 -19.15 5.05
N GLU A 140 -5.20 -19.54 4.98
CA GLU A 140 -4.76 -20.80 5.53
C GLU A 140 -4.77 -20.81 7.07
N VAL A 141 -4.28 -19.74 7.72
CA VAL A 141 -4.38 -19.59 9.18
C VAL A 141 -5.85 -19.57 9.62
N ALA A 142 -6.72 -18.85 8.89
CA ALA A 142 -8.15 -18.85 9.20
C ALA A 142 -8.76 -20.27 9.11
N ARG A 143 -8.39 -21.03 8.06
CA ARG A 143 -8.85 -22.41 7.86
C ARG A 143 -8.37 -23.34 8.97
N GLU A 144 -7.09 -23.32 9.30
CA GLU A 144 -6.49 -24.14 10.36
C GLU A 144 -7.12 -23.87 11.72
N GLN A 145 -7.51 -22.62 11.98
CA GLN A 145 -8.14 -22.21 13.24
C GLN A 145 -9.66 -22.43 13.27
N GLY A 146 -10.26 -22.89 12.16
CA GLY A 146 -11.72 -22.98 12.04
C GLY A 146 -12.41 -21.61 12.15
N VAL A 147 -11.70 -20.53 11.82
CA VAL A 147 -12.24 -19.17 11.86
C VAL A 147 -13.17 -18.98 10.66
N VAL A 148 -14.41 -18.60 10.95
CA VAL A 148 -15.38 -18.25 9.91
C VAL A 148 -14.99 -16.89 9.32
N LEU A 149 -14.78 -16.86 8.00
CA LEU A 149 -14.59 -15.62 7.25
C LEU A 149 -15.86 -14.76 7.35
N ASN A 150 -15.71 -13.44 7.37
CA ASN A 150 -16.86 -12.55 7.23
C ASN A 150 -17.33 -12.52 5.75
N GLN A 151 -18.38 -11.77 5.44
CA GLN A 151 -18.91 -11.73 4.08
C GLN A 151 -17.92 -11.12 3.07
N ASP A 152 -17.28 -10.01 3.42
CA ASP A 152 -16.35 -9.30 2.55
C ASP A 152 -15.02 -10.04 2.35
N GLU A 153 -14.55 -10.78 3.35
CA GLU A 153 -13.40 -11.68 3.23
C GLU A 153 -13.70 -12.89 2.33
N ARG A 154 -14.93 -13.41 2.34
CA ARG A 154 -15.37 -14.42 1.36
C ARG A 154 -15.40 -13.84 -0.06
N VAL A 155 -15.85 -12.59 -0.21
CA VAL A 155 -15.79 -11.87 -1.49
C VAL A 155 -14.35 -11.73 -1.95
N LEU A 156 -13.43 -11.30 -1.07
CA LEU A 156 -11.99 -11.23 -1.35
C LEU A 156 -11.43 -12.59 -1.79
N GLN A 157 -11.69 -13.66 -1.03
CA GLN A 157 -11.24 -15.02 -1.39
C GLN A 157 -11.75 -15.43 -2.78
N THR A 158 -13.03 -15.18 -3.06
CA THR A 158 -13.65 -15.49 -4.35
C THR A 158 -12.99 -14.73 -5.50
N ILE A 159 -12.69 -13.44 -5.29
CA ILE A 159 -11.99 -12.61 -6.27
C ILE A 159 -10.60 -13.17 -6.55
N LEU A 160 -9.82 -13.48 -5.51
CA LEU A 160 -8.46 -13.99 -5.67
C LEU A 160 -8.42 -15.35 -6.37
N VAL A 161 -9.40 -16.23 -6.11
CA VAL A 161 -9.56 -17.50 -6.82
C VAL A 161 -9.94 -17.27 -8.28
N ARG A 162 -10.93 -16.39 -8.54
CA ARG A 162 -11.36 -16.06 -9.91
C ARG A 162 -10.22 -15.45 -10.73
N TRP A 163 -9.40 -14.60 -10.11
CA TRP A 163 -8.19 -14.03 -10.68
C TRP A 163 -7.04 -15.02 -10.83
N ARG A 164 -7.19 -16.26 -10.36
CA ARG A 164 -6.14 -17.28 -10.34
C ARG A 164 -4.88 -16.81 -9.61
N LEU A 165 -5.03 -15.97 -8.60
CA LEU A 165 -3.94 -15.55 -7.71
C LEU A 165 -3.70 -16.54 -6.59
N ILE A 166 -4.79 -17.17 -6.13
CA ILE A 166 -4.76 -18.26 -5.15
C ILE A 166 -5.58 -19.43 -5.67
N ARG A 167 -5.29 -20.63 -5.19
CA ARG A 167 -6.05 -21.84 -5.48
C ARG A 167 -6.06 -22.77 -4.28
N GLN A 168 -7.03 -23.68 -4.25
CA GLN A 168 -7.06 -24.74 -3.25
C GLN A 168 -6.48 -26.03 -3.83
N GLU A 169 -5.56 -26.65 -3.11
CA GLU A 169 -4.99 -27.95 -3.43
C GLU A 169 -5.15 -28.87 -2.21
N GLN A 170 -5.86 -29.99 -2.36
CA GLN A 170 -6.07 -30.96 -1.28
C GLN A 170 -6.61 -30.33 0.02
N GLY A 171 -7.48 -29.31 -0.10
CA GLY A 171 -8.04 -28.60 1.04
C GLY A 171 -7.19 -27.45 1.59
N ILE A 172 -5.97 -27.26 1.10
CA ILE A 172 -5.01 -26.23 1.55
C ILE A 172 -5.00 -25.06 0.56
N TRP A 173 -4.99 -23.82 1.06
CA TRP A 173 -4.83 -22.64 0.20
C TRP A 173 -3.37 -22.46 -0.23
N LYS A 174 -3.15 -22.19 -1.51
CA LYS A 174 -1.83 -21.88 -2.09
C LYS A 174 -1.88 -20.69 -3.02
N ALA A 175 -0.86 -19.85 -2.96
CA ALA A 175 -0.61 -18.82 -3.96
C ALA A 175 -0.22 -19.50 -5.28
N VAL A 176 -0.71 -18.97 -6.40
CA VAL A 176 -0.36 -19.49 -7.74
C VAL A 176 1.05 -19.05 -8.14
N SER A 177 1.47 -17.87 -7.71
CA SER A 177 2.76 -17.28 -7.98
C SER A 177 3.26 -16.52 -6.75
N ALA A 178 4.54 -16.62 -6.44
CA ALA A 178 5.17 -15.81 -5.39
C ALA A 178 5.57 -14.41 -5.89
N ARG A 179 5.27 -14.06 -7.14
CA ARG A 179 5.62 -12.77 -7.77
C ARG A 179 4.41 -11.85 -7.95
N ASP A 180 3.22 -12.34 -7.61
CA ASP A 180 1.99 -11.57 -7.75
C ASP A 180 1.75 -10.72 -6.50
N PHE A 181 1.30 -9.49 -6.74
CA PHE A 181 1.19 -8.44 -5.75
C PHE A 181 -0.11 -7.66 -5.98
N LEU A 182 -0.89 -7.50 -4.91
CA LEU A 182 -2.18 -6.81 -4.94
C LEU A 182 -2.07 -5.49 -4.20
N ILE A 183 -2.29 -4.39 -4.91
CA ILE A 183 -2.54 -3.06 -4.33
C ILE A 183 -4.04 -2.88 -4.13
N THR A 184 -4.43 -2.30 -3.00
CA THR A 184 -5.83 -2.00 -2.66
C THR A 184 -6.02 -0.51 -2.43
N ILE A 185 -6.98 0.08 -3.11
CA ILE A 185 -7.25 1.52 -3.08
C ILE A 185 -8.73 1.75 -2.71
N PRO A 186 -9.03 2.60 -1.72
CA PRO A 186 -10.41 2.87 -1.34
C PRO A 186 -11.13 3.70 -2.40
N GLY A 187 -12.45 3.54 -2.45
CA GLY A 187 -13.32 4.44 -3.21
C GLY A 187 -13.32 5.85 -2.62
N LEU A 188 -13.73 6.82 -3.43
CA LEU A 188 -13.88 8.21 -2.98
C LEU A 188 -14.98 8.32 -1.92
N GLY A 189 -14.85 9.28 -1.01
CA GLY A 189 -15.89 9.62 -0.05
C GLY A 189 -15.39 9.81 1.37
N PRO A 190 -16.32 9.90 2.34
CA PRO A 190 -15.96 10.12 3.72
C PRO A 190 -15.26 8.89 4.28
N ALA A 191 -14.16 9.13 4.96
CA ALA A 191 -13.54 8.17 5.83
C ALA A 191 -14.15 8.28 7.24
N PRO A 192 -14.12 7.21 8.04
CA PRO A 192 -14.75 7.20 9.38
C PRO A 192 -14.22 8.27 10.35
N GLY A 193 -13.01 8.78 10.12
CA GLY A 193 -12.41 9.88 10.88
C GLY A 193 -12.96 11.28 10.52
N GLY A 194 -13.87 11.37 9.55
CA GLY A 194 -14.42 12.62 9.02
C GLY A 194 -13.60 13.24 7.89
N GLU A 195 -12.41 12.73 7.62
CA GLU A 195 -11.61 13.12 6.45
C GLU A 195 -12.27 12.63 5.16
N MET A 196 -11.97 13.28 4.04
CA MET A 196 -12.53 12.94 2.74
C MET A 196 -11.44 12.36 1.84
N ILE A 197 -11.65 11.14 1.36
CA ILE A 197 -10.81 10.52 0.34
C ILE A 197 -11.25 11.11 -1.00
N ASP A 198 -10.55 12.16 -1.42
CA ASP A 198 -10.72 12.76 -2.74
C ASP A 198 -9.75 12.14 -3.76
N ALA A 199 -9.82 12.62 -5.00
CA ALA A 199 -8.96 12.13 -6.08
C ALA A 199 -7.47 12.33 -5.77
N THR A 200 -7.10 13.44 -5.11
CA THR A 200 -5.71 13.78 -4.78
C THR A 200 -5.17 12.87 -3.68
N VAL A 201 -5.93 12.67 -2.60
CA VAL A 201 -5.60 11.74 -1.52
C VAL A 201 -5.46 10.32 -2.07
N ARG A 202 -6.39 9.91 -2.93
CA ARG A 202 -6.37 8.59 -3.55
C ARG A 202 -5.17 8.40 -4.49
N ALA A 203 -4.79 9.42 -5.25
CA ALA A 203 -3.58 9.39 -6.08
C ALA A 203 -2.31 9.29 -5.22
N ALA A 204 -2.26 9.99 -4.09
CA ALA A 204 -1.16 9.89 -3.13
C ALA A 204 -1.05 8.49 -2.52
N ILE A 205 -2.18 7.88 -2.13
CA ILE A 205 -2.24 6.49 -1.68
C ILE A 205 -1.72 5.57 -2.80
N LEU A 206 -2.26 5.65 -4.01
CA LEU A 206 -1.84 4.80 -5.11
C LEU A 206 -0.34 4.91 -5.39
N SER A 207 0.20 6.13 -5.39
CA SER A 207 1.63 6.37 -5.58
C SER A 207 2.46 5.67 -4.49
N HIS A 208 2.08 5.83 -3.23
CA HIS A 208 2.71 5.13 -2.10
C HIS A 208 2.69 3.60 -2.27
N GLU A 209 1.52 3.03 -2.58
CA GLU A 209 1.37 1.58 -2.79
C GLU A 209 2.18 1.04 -3.97
N LEU A 210 2.31 1.83 -5.05
CA LEU A 210 3.17 1.47 -6.18
C LEU A 210 4.65 1.45 -5.78
N GLY A 211 5.05 2.26 -4.80
CA GLY A 211 6.37 2.20 -4.19
C GLY A 211 6.66 0.85 -3.53
N HIS A 212 5.70 0.28 -2.80
CA HIS A 212 5.81 -1.06 -2.23
C HIS A 212 5.90 -2.13 -3.32
N TRP A 213 5.09 -2.03 -4.37
CA TRP A 213 5.21 -2.94 -5.51
C TRP A 213 6.60 -2.88 -6.16
N GLN A 214 7.19 -1.68 -6.32
CA GLN A 214 8.54 -1.55 -6.86
C GLN A 214 9.57 -2.21 -5.94
N TYR A 215 9.47 -1.99 -4.62
CA TYR A 215 10.35 -2.65 -3.64
C TYR A 215 10.21 -4.17 -3.64
N PHE A 216 9.00 -4.69 -3.84
CA PHE A 216 8.75 -6.13 -3.91
C PHE A 216 9.24 -6.75 -5.23
N SER A 217 8.97 -6.10 -6.36
CA SER A 217 9.14 -6.68 -7.70
C SER A 217 10.54 -6.49 -8.29
N ASP A 218 11.26 -5.44 -7.89
CA ASP A 218 12.60 -5.15 -8.37
C ASP A 218 13.65 -5.42 -7.28
N SER A 219 14.28 -6.60 -7.37
CA SER A 219 15.30 -7.02 -6.41
C SER A 219 16.52 -6.09 -6.32
N ALA A 220 16.86 -5.40 -7.42
CA ALA A 220 17.97 -4.47 -7.47
C ALA A 220 17.62 -3.16 -6.74
N TYR A 221 16.42 -2.64 -6.99
CA TYR A 221 15.86 -1.51 -6.24
C TYR A 221 15.78 -1.83 -4.74
N ALA A 222 15.22 -2.99 -4.39
CA ALA A 222 15.09 -3.42 -3.00
C ALA A 222 16.46 -3.54 -2.31
N HIS A 223 17.46 -4.06 -3.02
CA HIS A 223 18.84 -4.13 -2.53
C HIS A 223 19.41 -2.73 -2.27
N ALA A 224 19.24 -1.78 -3.20
CA ALA A 224 19.70 -0.41 -3.03
C ALA A 224 19.06 0.30 -1.82
N CYS A 225 17.78 0.06 -1.54
CA CYS A 225 17.11 0.54 -0.33
C CYS A 225 17.70 -0.07 0.95
N ARG A 226 18.01 -1.37 0.96
CA ARG A 226 18.64 -2.04 2.12
C ARG A 226 20.07 -1.59 2.34
N VAL A 227 20.85 -1.40 1.27
CA VAL A 227 22.21 -0.84 1.35
C VAL A 227 22.16 0.58 1.88
N PHE A 228 21.24 1.41 1.39
CA PHE A 228 21.03 2.75 1.92
C PHE A 228 20.76 2.72 3.43
N TRP A 229 19.82 1.88 3.87
CA TRP A 229 19.48 1.74 5.29
C TRP A 229 20.70 1.37 6.14
N TRP A 230 21.43 0.32 5.76
CA TRP A 230 22.50 -0.22 6.61
C TRP A 230 23.84 0.48 6.48
N GLN A 231 24.16 1.02 5.31
CA GLN A 231 25.50 1.50 4.98
C GLN A 231 25.57 3.02 4.77
N VAL A 232 24.45 3.68 4.48
CA VAL A 232 24.44 5.13 4.19
C VAL A 232 23.84 5.93 5.35
N LEU A 233 22.77 5.44 5.98
CA LEU A 233 22.21 6.08 7.16
C LEU A 233 23.11 5.90 8.39
N SER A 234 23.18 6.92 9.23
CA SER A 234 23.77 6.78 10.57
C SER A 234 22.88 5.93 11.48
N TYR A 235 23.42 5.53 12.63
CA TYR A 235 22.63 4.83 13.65
C TYR A 235 21.47 5.69 14.16
N GLU A 236 21.74 6.98 14.38
CA GLU A 236 20.76 7.96 14.85
C GLU A 236 19.66 8.19 13.82
N GLU A 237 20.02 8.34 12.54
CA GLU A 237 19.05 8.51 11.45
C GLU A 237 18.11 7.30 11.35
N ARG A 238 18.65 6.07 11.44
CA ARG A 238 17.83 4.85 11.48
C ARG A 238 16.92 4.83 12.71
N ALA A 239 17.46 5.10 13.90
CA ALA A 239 16.70 5.07 15.15
C ALA A 239 15.53 6.06 15.12
N GLU A 240 15.74 7.26 14.59
CA GLU A 240 14.72 8.28 14.48
C GLU A 240 13.64 7.92 13.44
N LEU A 241 14.02 7.41 12.26
CA LEU A 241 13.07 6.92 11.26
C LEU A 241 12.23 5.76 11.80
N THR A 242 12.86 4.77 12.45
CA THR A 242 12.17 3.66 13.11
C THR A 242 11.21 4.17 14.17
N ARG A 243 11.60 5.17 14.99
CA ARG A 243 10.73 5.76 16.01
C ARG A 243 9.52 6.44 15.39
N GLN A 244 9.70 7.26 14.35
CA GLN A 244 8.59 7.94 13.67
C GLN A 244 7.60 6.94 13.07
N LEU A 245 8.08 5.92 12.34
CA LEU A 245 7.21 4.88 11.77
C LEU A 245 6.54 4.03 12.86
N ALA A 246 7.25 3.68 13.94
CA ALA A 246 6.65 2.97 15.07
C ALA A 246 5.51 3.78 15.74
N ASN A 247 5.61 5.11 15.79
CA ASN A 247 4.54 5.97 16.31
C ASN A 247 3.30 5.99 15.41
N LEU A 248 3.46 5.71 14.11
CA LEU A 248 2.34 5.49 13.18
C LEU A 248 1.72 4.09 13.33
N GLY A 249 2.35 3.22 14.15
CA GLY A 249 1.85 1.88 14.47
C GLY A 249 2.48 0.75 13.65
N TYR A 250 3.49 1.06 12.83
CA TYR A 250 4.25 0.05 12.10
C TYR A 250 5.13 -0.79 13.03
N ASP A 251 5.42 -2.01 12.59
CA ASP A 251 6.41 -2.87 13.24
C ASP A 251 7.83 -2.31 13.06
N PRO A 252 8.64 -2.25 14.14
CA PRO A 252 9.96 -1.62 14.09
C PRO A 252 11.05 -2.51 13.48
N SER A 253 10.73 -3.69 12.94
CA SER A 253 11.71 -4.53 12.23
C SER A 253 12.14 -3.87 10.92
N ASP A 254 13.39 -4.10 10.54
CA ASP A 254 13.96 -3.54 9.32
C ASP A 254 13.18 -3.93 8.06
N ARG A 255 12.51 -5.09 8.07
CA ARG A 255 11.67 -5.54 6.95
C ARG A 255 10.57 -4.53 6.63
N ILE A 256 9.84 -4.06 7.65
CA ILE A 256 8.74 -3.11 7.49
C ILE A 256 9.29 -1.69 7.38
N VAL A 257 10.23 -1.32 8.25
CA VAL A 257 10.76 0.05 8.30
C VAL A 257 11.42 0.48 7.00
N ILE A 258 12.21 -0.39 6.34
CA ILE A 258 12.86 -0.05 5.07
C ILE A 258 11.84 0.13 3.95
N ASP A 259 10.83 -0.74 3.90
CA ASP A 259 9.78 -0.74 2.88
C ASP A 259 8.89 0.51 2.99
N GLU A 260 8.46 0.84 4.21
CA GLU A 260 7.70 2.06 4.49
C GLU A 260 8.53 3.33 4.23
N MET A 261 9.78 3.36 4.70
CA MET A 261 10.66 4.51 4.50
C MET A 261 10.82 4.82 3.00
N GLN A 262 11.07 3.81 2.16
CA GLN A 262 11.25 4.08 0.74
C GLN A 262 9.95 4.54 0.07
N ALA A 263 8.81 3.96 0.45
CA ALA A 263 7.50 4.36 -0.07
C ALA A 263 7.20 5.82 0.29
N TYR A 264 7.37 6.21 1.55
CA TYR A 264 7.14 7.58 2.01
C TYR A 264 8.11 8.60 1.39
N LEU A 265 9.41 8.29 1.35
CA LEU A 265 10.39 9.27 0.92
C LEU A 265 10.42 9.48 -0.59
N LEU A 266 10.16 8.42 -1.39
CA LEU A 266 10.31 8.48 -2.84
C LEU A 266 8.98 8.57 -3.59
N HIS A 267 7.93 7.93 -3.06
CA HIS A 267 6.67 7.73 -3.79
C HIS A 267 5.50 8.51 -3.23
N THR A 268 5.52 8.87 -1.95
CA THR A 268 4.47 9.71 -1.35
C THR A 268 4.73 11.19 -1.66
N PRO A 269 3.74 11.94 -2.19
CA PRO A 269 3.86 13.38 -2.35
C PRO A 269 4.10 14.06 -0.99
N ALA A 270 4.94 15.10 -0.96
CA ALA A 270 5.40 15.72 0.29
C ALA A 270 4.27 16.19 1.22
N ALA A 271 3.14 16.65 0.66
CA ALA A 271 1.97 17.09 1.43
C ALA A 271 1.29 15.96 2.24
N TYR A 272 1.56 14.70 1.90
CA TYR A 272 0.97 13.52 2.55
C TYR A 272 2.02 12.67 3.28
N MET A 273 3.27 13.12 3.33
CA MET A 273 4.35 12.38 3.99
C MET A 273 4.31 12.63 5.51
N PRO A 274 4.18 11.57 6.35
CA PRO A 274 4.09 11.72 7.79
C PRO A 274 5.46 11.81 8.49
N ILE A 275 6.55 11.52 7.77
CA ILE A 275 7.92 11.63 8.28
C ILE A 275 8.34 13.11 8.23
N VAL A 276 8.77 13.63 9.37
CA VAL A 276 9.10 15.05 9.55
C VAL A 276 10.54 15.24 9.98
N ASP A 277 11.06 16.43 9.73
CA ASP A 277 12.38 16.84 10.22
C ASP A 277 12.39 16.79 11.75
N THR A 278 13.45 16.19 12.28
CA THR A 278 13.74 16.22 13.72
C THR A 278 15.05 16.97 13.89
N PRO A 279 15.09 18.10 14.60
CA PRO A 279 16.33 18.86 14.80
C PRO A 279 17.24 18.20 15.84
N GLY A 280 18.55 18.50 15.77
CA GLY A 280 19.54 18.12 16.77
C GLY A 280 20.47 16.98 16.35
N ALA A 281 21.40 16.62 17.22
CA ALA A 281 22.49 15.67 16.93
C ALA A 281 22.03 14.23 16.63
N GLY A 282 20.80 13.87 17.05
CA GLY A 282 20.17 12.59 16.73
C GLY A 282 18.93 12.72 15.84
N GLY A 283 18.79 13.86 15.18
CA GLY A 283 17.65 14.19 14.33
C GLY A 283 17.85 13.80 12.87
N ILE A 284 16.83 14.06 12.04
CA ILE A 284 16.87 13.84 10.59
C ILE A 284 16.48 15.10 9.84
N ASP A 285 17.16 15.34 8.72
CA ASP A 285 16.72 16.23 7.63
C ASP A 285 16.15 15.33 6.54
N VAL A 286 14.82 15.29 6.43
CA VAL A 286 14.07 14.42 5.54
C VAL A 286 14.42 14.69 4.08
N GLY A 287 14.61 15.96 3.72
CA GLY A 287 15.02 16.34 2.36
C GLY A 287 16.40 15.79 2.00
N LYS A 288 17.35 15.84 2.94
CA LYS A 288 18.70 15.27 2.77
C LYS A 288 18.68 13.75 2.74
N VAL A 289 17.89 13.09 3.59
CA VAL A 289 17.71 11.64 3.58
C VAL A 289 17.12 11.19 2.24
N ARG A 290 16.03 11.83 1.79
CA ARG A 290 15.38 11.57 0.49
C ARG A 290 16.36 11.68 -0.67
N ARG A 291 17.10 12.79 -0.80
CA ARG A 291 18.08 12.97 -1.90
C ARG A 291 19.16 11.90 -1.91
N ARG A 292 19.65 11.46 -0.74
CA ARG A 292 20.64 10.37 -0.66
C ARG A 292 20.02 9.02 -1.03
N LEU A 293 18.77 8.78 -0.66
CA LEU A 293 18.04 7.56 -1.07
C LEU A 293 17.82 7.55 -2.58
N GLU A 294 17.39 8.67 -3.19
CA GLU A 294 17.28 8.85 -4.65
C GLU A 294 18.60 8.52 -5.36
N GLN A 295 19.73 9.02 -4.82
CA GLN A 295 21.06 8.70 -5.34
C GLN A 295 21.41 7.22 -5.18
N SER A 296 21.02 6.58 -4.08
CA SER A 296 21.26 5.15 -3.84
C SER A 296 20.53 4.29 -4.88
N VAL A 297 19.23 4.55 -5.09
CA VAL A 297 18.43 3.77 -6.03
C VAL A 297 18.82 4.03 -7.50
N ALA A 298 19.27 5.25 -7.83
CA ALA A 298 19.71 5.60 -9.18
C ALA A 298 21.04 4.96 -9.58
N ARG A 299 21.91 4.62 -8.61
CA ARG A 299 23.22 3.99 -8.90
C ARG A 299 23.11 2.52 -9.28
N GLY A 300 21.99 1.86 -8.94
CA GLY A 300 21.84 0.42 -9.12
C GLY A 300 22.77 -0.41 -8.22
N PRO A 301 22.69 -1.74 -8.28
CA PRO A 301 23.57 -2.63 -7.52
C PRO A 301 25.01 -2.48 -8.02
N GLN A 302 25.95 -2.29 -7.09
CA GLN A 302 27.39 -2.36 -7.35
C GLN A 302 27.91 -3.79 -7.21
#